data_AF-A0A6N7GLV1-F1
#
_entry.id   AF-A0A6N7GLV1-F1
#
_cell.length_a   1.000
_cell.length_b   1.000
_cell.length_c   1.000
_cell.angle_alpha   90.00
_cell.angle_beta   90.00
_cell.angle_gamma   90.00
#
_symmetry.space_group_name_H-M   'P 1'
#
loop_
_entity.id
_entity.type
_entity.pdbx_description
1 polymer ?
#
loop_
_entity_poly.entity_id
_entity_poly.type
_entity_poly.pdbx_seq_one_letter_code
_entity_poly.pdbx_strand_id
1 'polypeptide(L)'
;MEDLVETVTAGHATAVKIVLASVLLALGVYQAMLMAVGYGKVRPPFLTPASAAAAHRAIGDAIVVLVVVVGAACLGYYGIEDSVQDGAPGPDGRVTLHVVASFALIGVLALKLTVLHLWRRAERLLPVLGLGVLSLLFITWLSSAGAFLVGAG
;
A
#
# COMPACT_ATOMS: atom_id res chain seq x y z
N MET A 1 -6.33 -8.25 20.18
CA MET A 1 -6.27 -7.63 18.83
C MET A 1 -6.55 -8.69 17.78
N GLU A 2 -5.93 -9.86 17.90
CA GLU A 2 -6.31 -11.10 17.21
C GLU A 2 -7.83 -11.38 17.20
N ASP A 3 -8.47 -11.52 18.37
CA ASP A 3 -9.94 -11.75 18.48
C ASP A 3 -10.80 -10.71 17.75
N LEU A 4 -10.35 -9.45 17.74
CA LEU A 4 -11.06 -8.36 17.07
C LEU A 4 -10.96 -8.51 15.55
N VAL A 5 -9.78 -8.83 15.03
CA VAL A 5 -9.56 -9.06 13.61
C VAL A 5 -10.34 -10.30 13.17
N GLU A 6 -10.33 -11.38 13.95
CA GLU A 6 -11.08 -12.59 13.66
C GLU A 6 -12.60 -12.31 13.61
N THR A 7 -13.12 -11.56 14.58
CA THR A 7 -14.53 -11.15 14.62
C THR A 7 -14.91 -10.26 13.43
N VAL A 8 -14.10 -9.23 13.14
CA VAL A 8 -14.36 -8.28 12.03
C VAL A 8 -14.25 -8.95 10.66
N THR A 9 -13.40 -9.96 10.53
CA THR A 9 -13.20 -10.71 9.28
C THR A 9 -14.07 -11.96 9.20
N ALA A 10 -14.92 -12.21 10.21
CA ALA A 10 -15.72 -13.43 10.34
C ALA A 10 -14.88 -14.72 10.15
N GLY A 11 -13.66 -14.75 10.69
CA GLY A 11 -12.71 -15.86 10.55
C GLY A 11 -11.93 -15.90 9.23
N HIS A 12 -12.14 -14.95 8.30
CA HIS A 12 -11.53 -14.96 6.97
C HIS A 12 -10.40 -13.92 6.82
N ALA A 13 -9.55 -13.76 7.83
CA ALA A 13 -8.53 -12.71 7.89
C ALA A 13 -7.62 -12.66 6.65
N THR A 14 -7.19 -13.81 6.14
CA THR A 14 -6.32 -13.90 4.95
C THR A 14 -7.03 -13.42 3.67
N ALA A 15 -8.29 -13.81 3.47
CA ALA A 15 -9.06 -13.37 2.29
C ALA A 15 -9.33 -11.86 2.35
N VAL A 16 -9.72 -11.35 3.53
CA VAL A 16 -9.93 -9.92 3.74
C VAL A 16 -8.64 -9.13 3.53
N LYS A 17 -7.48 -9.63 3.99
CA LYS A 17 -6.16 -9.04 3.72
C LYS A 17 -5.90 -8.88 2.23
N ILE A 18 -6.19 -9.91 1.43
CA ILE A 18 -5.94 -9.89 -0.03
C ILE A 18 -6.88 -8.91 -0.73
N VAL A 19 -8.15 -8.87 -0.34
CA VAL A 19 -9.12 -7.89 -0.87
C VAL A 19 -8.65 -6.47 -0.55
N LEU A 20 -8.27 -6.20 0.69
CA LEU A 20 -7.77 -4.88 1.11
C LEU A 20 -6.47 -4.50 0.40
N ALA A 21 -5.54 -5.44 0.22
CA ALA A 21 -4.33 -5.22 -0.56
C ALA A 21 -4.65 -4.88 -2.03
N SER A 22 -5.66 -5.54 -2.61
CA SER A 22 -6.10 -5.28 -3.99
C SER A 22 -6.75 -3.89 -4.12
N VAL A 23 -7.58 -3.50 -3.14
CA VAL A 23 -8.16 -2.16 -3.05
C VAL A 23 -7.07 -1.09 -2.92
N LEU A 24 -6.09 -1.30 -2.04
CA LEU A 24 -4.95 -0.39 -1.88
C LEU A 24 -4.14 -0.24 -3.16
N LEU A 25 -3.86 -1.34 -3.87
CA LEU A 25 -3.18 -1.29 -5.17
C LEU A 25 -4.01 -0.51 -6.20
N ALA A 26 -5.31 -0.78 -6.30
CA ALA A 26 -6.20 -0.07 -7.22
C ALA A 26 -6.24 1.44 -6.92
N LEU A 27 -6.32 1.83 -5.64
CA LEU A 27 -6.22 3.22 -5.22
C LEU A 27 -4.87 3.83 -5.57
N GLY A 28 -3.77 3.08 -5.41
CA GLY A 28 -2.44 3.51 -5.83
C GLY A 28 -2.32 3.75 -7.34
N VAL A 29 -2.90 2.88 -8.16
CA VAL A 29 -2.97 3.09 -9.62
C VAL A 29 -3.81 4.33 -9.94
N TYR A 30 -4.96 4.48 -9.29
CA TYR A 30 -5.82 5.64 -9.48
C TYR A 30 -5.12 6.95 -9.08
N GLN A 31 -4.34 6.94 -8.00
CA GLN A 31 -3.48 8.07 -7.59
C GLN A 31 -2.48 8.47 -8.67
N ALA A 32 -1.83 7.50 -9.31
CA ALA A 32 -0.88 7.76 -10.40
C ALA A 32 -1.58 8.39 -11.61
N MET A 33 -2.80 7.92 -11.95
CA MET A 33 -3.62 8.50 -13.01
C MET A 33 -4.02 9.95 -12.69
N LEU A 34 -4.52 10.20 -11.48
CA LEU A 34 -4.88 11.56 -11.03
C LEU A 34 -3.68 12.50 -11.07
N MET A 35 -2.48 12.01 -10.73
CA MET A 35 -1.26 12.81 -10.78
C MET A 35 -0.81 13.11 -12.21
N ALA A 36 -0.99 12.17 -13.15
CA ALA A 36 -0.76 12.42 -14.56
C ALA A 36 -1.68 13.53 -15.11
N VAL A 37 -2.94 13.58 -14.66
CA VAL A 37 -3.87 14.67 -14.98
C VAL A 37 -3.49 15.97 -14.28
N GLY A 38 -3.15 15.93 -12.99
CA GLY A 38 -2.77 17.10 -12.19
C GLY A 38 -1.53 17.81 -12.73
N TYR A 39 -0.54 17.07 -13.24
CA TYR A 39 0.61 17.64 -13.94
C TYR A 39 0.36 18.01 -15.40
N GLY A 40 -0.85 17.78 -15.91
CA GLY A 40 -1.24 18.12 -17.28
C GLY A 40 -0.63 17.21 -18.37
N LYS A 41 -0.07 16.04 -17.99
CA LYS A 41 0.40 15.01 -18.95
C LYS A 41 -0.76 14.34 -19.67
N VAL A 42 -1.89 14.18 -19.00
CA VAL A 42 -3.14 13.66 -19.56
C VAL A 42 -4.23 14.71 -19.34
N ARG A 43 -5.10 14.94 -20.34
CA ARG A 43 -6.12 16.00 -20.31
C ARG A 43 -7.48 15.47 -20.75
N PRO A 44 -8.16 14.67 -19.91
CA PRO A 44 -9.49 14.21 -20.25
C PRO A 44 -10.47 15.40 -20.25
N PRO A 45 -11.52 15.37 -21.09
CA PRO A 45 -12.43 16.51 -21.25
C PRO A 45 -13.30 16.79 -20.01
N PHE A 46 -13.41 15.84 -19.09
CA PHE A 46 -14.31 15.90 -17.93
C PHE A 46 -13.61 16.18 -16.59
N LEU A 47 -12.27 16.25 -16.53
CA LEU A 47 -11.54 16.42 -15.27
C LEU A 47 -10.47 17.51 -15.40
N THR A 48 -10.57 18.53 -14.56
CA THR A 48 -9.62 19.64 -14.53
C THR A 48 -8.37 19.28 -13.71
N PRO A 49 -7.20 19.87 -13.99
CA PRO A 49 -5.98 19.63 -13.20
C PRO A 49 -6.15 19.95 -11.71
N ALA A 50 -6.89 21.02 -11.39
CA ALA A 50 -7.13 21.44 -10.00
C ALA A 50 -8.00 20.42 -9.23
N SER A 51 -9.08 19.93 -9.85
CA SER A 51 -9.94 18.90 -9.25
C SER A 51 -9.20 17.57 -9.12
N ALA A 52 -8.41 17.18 -10.13
CA ALA A 52 -7.56 15.99 -10.07
C ALA A 52 -6.54 16.07 -8.92
N ALA A 53 -5.90 17.23 -8.72
CA ALA A 53 -4.96 17.43 -7.63
C ALA A 53 -5.63 17.41 -6.24
N ALA A 54 -6.86 17.93 -6.13
CA ALA A 54 -7.64 17.84 -4.89
C ALA A 54 -8.02 16.39 -4.57
N ALA A 55 -8.53 15.65 -5.56
CA ALA A 55 -8.85 14.23 -5.42
C ALA A 55 -7.61 13.39 -5.09
N HIS A 56 -6.46 13.70 -5.72
CA HIS A 56 -5.18 13.06 -5.43
C HIS A 56 -4.82 13.19 -3.95
N ARG A 57 -4.96 14.38 -3.35
CA ARG A 57 -4.69 14.59 -1.91
C ARG A 57 -5.67 13.82 -1.03
N ALA A 58 -6.98 13.96 -1.26
CA ALA A 58 -8.00 13.32 -0.43
C ALA A 58 -7.89 11.78 -0.41
N ILE A 59 -7.66 11.18 -1.58
CA ILE A 59 -7.47 9.73 -1.70
C ILE A 59 -6.09 9.33 -1.15
N GLY A 60 -5.08 10.18 -1.27
CA GLY A 60 -3.78 9.99 -0.64
C GLY A 60 -3.88 9.86 0.88
N ASP A 61 -4.66 10.74 1.52
CA ASP A 61 -4.93 10.70 2.96
C ASP A 61 -5.67 9.40 3.34
N ALA A 62 -6.66 8.99 2.56
CA ALA A 62 -7.37 7.73 2.76
C ALA A 62 -6.45 6.50 2.63
N ILE A 63 -5.52 6.48 1.66
CA ILE A 63 -4.53 5.41 1.51
C ILE A 63 -3.63 5.34 2.75
N VAL A 64 -3.16 6.48 3.27
CA VAL A 64 -2.32 6.51 4.48
C VAL A 64 -3.07 5.89 5.66
N VAL A 65 -4.31 6.30 5.90
CA VAL A 65 -5.15 5.74 6.97
C VAL A 65 -5.34 4.24 6.79
N LEU A 66 -5.70 3.79 5.57
CA LEU A 66 -5.90 2.36 5.29
C LEU A 66 -4.61 1.56 5.48
N VAL A 67 -3.46 2.04 4.99
CA VAL A 67 -2.17 1.35 5.16
C VAL A 67 -1.83 1.21 6.64
N VAL A 68 -2.04 2.24 7.46
CA VAL A 68 -1.77 2.19 8.90
C VAL A 68 -2.71 1.21 9.60
N VAL A 69 -4.02 1.29 9.34
CA VAL A 69 -5.01 0.42 9.98
C VAL A 69 -4.81 -1.05 9.58
N VAL A 70 -4.65 -1.32 8.29
CA VAL A 70 -4.42 -2.69 7.78
C VAL A 70 -3.06 -3.21 8.25
N GLY A 71 -2.02 -2.39 8.22
CA GLY A 71 -0.70 -2.75 8.75
C GLY A 71 -0.74 -3.12 10.23
N ALA A 72 -1.43 -2.33 11.06
CA ALA A 72 -1.62 -2.61 12.48
C ALA A 72 -2.43 -3.90 12.71
N ALA A 73 -3.49 -4.12 11.94
CA ALA A 73 -4.29 -5.34 12.01
C ALA A 73 -3.46 -6.59 11.62
N CYS A 74 -2.68 -6.50 10.53
CA CYS A 74 -1.78 -7.57 10.11
C CYS A 74 -0.72 -7.86 11.17
N LEU A 75 -0.10 -6.82 11.73
CA LEU A 75 0.91 -6.94 12.77
C LEU A 75 0.35 -7.59 14.04
N GLY A 76 -0.84 -7.17 14.46
CA GLY A 76 -1.49 -7.68 15.67
C GLY A 76 -2.13 -9.06 15.53
N TYR A 77 -2.34 -9.56 14.31
CA TYR A 77 -2.91 -10.89 14.03
C TYR A 77 -1.85 -11.92 13.63
N TYR A 78 -0.87 -11.55 12.79
CA TYR A 78 0.14 -12.47 12.26
C TYR A 78 1.51 -12.39 12.95
N GLY A 79 1.74 -11.39 13.82
CA GLY A 79 3.05 -11.18 14.47
C GLY A 79 4.18 -10.80 13.49
N ILE A 80 5.33 -10.34 14.02
CA ILE A 80 6.55 -10.15 13.21
C ILE A 80 7.42 -11.41 13.27
N GLU A 81 7.67 -11.91 14.49
CA GLU A 81 8.51 -13.09 14.68
C GLU A 81 7.88 -14.33 14.03
N ASP A 82 6.59 -14.56 14.22
CA ASP A 82 5.89 -15.71 13.64
C ASP A 82 5.89 -15.65 12.10
N SER A 83 5.67 -14.45 11.53
CA SER A 83 5.75 -14.22 10.09
C SER A 83 7.16 -14.48 9.50
N VAL A 84 8.23 -14.18 10.23
CA VAL A 84 9.61 -14.35 9.77
C VAL A 84 10.16 -15.74 10.09
N GLN A 85 9.66 -16.39 11.15
CA GLN A 85 10.12 -17.68 11.64
C GLN A 85 9.44 -18.85 10.92
N ASP A 86 8.13 -18.76 10.61
CA ASP A 86 7.46 -19.65 9.65
C ASP A 86 7.87 -19.34 8.20
N GLY A 87 8.48 -18.18 7.98
CA GLY A 87 9.13 -17.72 6.75
C GLY A 87 10.66 -17.87 6.75
N ALA A 88 11.25 -18.67 7.65
CA ALA A 88 12.65 -19.11 7.54
C ALA A 88 12.86 -19.65 6.11
N PRO A 89 14.05 -19.50 5.49
CA PRO A 89 14.23 -19.66 4.05
C PRO A 89 13.91 -21.09 3.57
N GLY A 90 12.62 -21.36 3.38
CA GLY A 90 12.08 -22.31 2.44
C GLY A 90 12.09 -21.69 1.05
N PRO A 91 11.81 -22.49 0.00
CA PRO A 91 12.03 -22.10 -1.39
C PRO A 91 11.27 -20.83 -1.85
N ASP A 92 10.27 -20.34 -1.10
CA ASP A 92 9.33 -19.35 -1.62
C ASP A 92 9.59 -17.90 -1.21
N GLY A 93 10.30 -17.57 -0.11
CA GLY A 93 10.75 -16.19 0.24
C GLY A 93 9.68 -15.07 0.32
N ARG A 94 8.41 -15.38 0.05
CA ARG A 94 7.32 -14.43 -0.19
C ARG A 94 6.87 -13.72 1.07
N VAL A 95 6.90 -14.40 2.22
CA VAL A 95 6.53 -13.80 3.50
C VAL A 95 7.57 -12.75 3.90
N THR A 96 8.86 -13.08 3.80
CA THR A 96 9.95 -12.12 4.02
C THR A 96 9.85 -10.92 3.08
N LEU A 97 9.59 -11.16 1.78
CA LEU A 97 9.38 -10.07 0.82
C LEU A 97 8.18 -9.19 1.20
N HIS A 98 7.07 -9.78 1.63
CA HIS A 98 5.87 -9.06 2.05
C HIS A 98 6.15 -8.16 3.27
N VAL A 99 6.81 -8.71 4.29
CA VAL A 99 7.15 -7.98 5.53
C VAL A 99 8.09 -6.81 5.20
N VAL A 100 9.19 -7.07 4.49
CA VAL A 100 10.16 -6.03 4.11
C VAL A 100 9.51 -4.95 3.24
N ALA A 101 8.73 -5.33 2.23
CA ALA A 101 8.02 -4.38 1.38
C ALA A 101 7.00 -3.53 2.17
N SER A 102 6.32 -4.12 3.15
CA SER A 102 5.34 -3.41 3.99
C SER A 102 6.01 -2.40 4.92
N PHE A 103 7.13 -2.73 5.55
CA PHE A 103 7.90 -1.77 6.33
C PHE A 103 8.51 -0.67 5.45
N ALA A 104 9.04 -1.03 4.29
CA ALA A 104 9.54 -0.05 3.32
C ALA A 104 8.42 0.89 2.85
N LEU A 105 7.20 0.38 2.62
CA LEU A 105 6.04 1.19 2.24
C LEU A 105 5.73 2.24 3.31
N ILE A 106 5.69 1.86 4.58
CA ILE A 106 5.49 2.78 5.70
C ILE A 106 6.63 3.83 5.74
N GLY A 107 7.88 3.39 5.61
CA GLY A 107 9.03 4.29 5.59
C GLY A 107 8.98 5.32 4.45
N VAL A 108 8.64 4.89 3.23
CA VAL A 108 8.51 5.77 2.07
C VAL A 108 7.32 6.72 2.21
N LEU A 109 6.19 6.27 2.77
CA LEU A 109 5.06 7.15 3.08
C LEU A 109 5.42 8.21 4.13
N ALA A 110 6.08 7.82 5.22
CA ALA A 110 6.56 8.74 6.24
C ALA A 110 7.54 9.77 5.66
N LEU A 111 8.47 9.33 4.81
CA LEU A 111 9.39 10.21 4.10
C LEU A 111 8.66 11.16 3.16
N LYS A 112 7.66 10.67 2.41
CA LYS A 112 6.83 11.50 1.53
C LYS A 112 6.10 12.59 2.31
N LEU A 113 5.47 12.24 3.44
CA LEU A 113 4.81 13.20 4.32
C LEU A 113 5.80 14.20 4.92
N THR A 114 7.00 13.74 5.31
CA THR A 114 8.09 14.58 5.81
C THR A 114 8.53 15.61 4.76
N VAL A 115 8.75 15.18 3.51
CA VAL A 115 9.10 16.10 2.40
C VAL A 115 7.98 17.12 2.18
N LEU A 116 6.71 16.70 2.21
CA LEU A 116 5.57 17.59 2.02
C LEU A 116 5.45 18.67 3.12
N HIS A 117 5.67 18.30 4.38
CA HIS A 117 5.37 19.19 5.51
C HIS A 117 6.60 19.96 6.02
N LEU A 118 7.77 19.33 5.97
CA LEU A 118 8.99 19.82 6.61
C LEU A 118 10.08 20.20 5.61
N TRP A 119 10.06 19.64 4.40
CA TRP A 119 11.17 19.74 3.44
C TRP A 119 10.75 20.16 2.03
N ARG A 120 10.18 21.36 1.92
CA ARG A 120 9.73 21.97 0.65
C ARG A 120 10.83 22.08 -0.42
N ARG A 121 12.11 22.19 -0.03
CA ARG A 121 13.24 22.19 -0.99
C ARG A 121 13.41 20.86 -1.74
N ALA A 122 12.89 19.76 -1.21
CA ALA A 122 12.97 18.42 -1.79
C ALA A 122 11.70 18.01 -2.55
N GLU A 123 10.78 18.94 -2.84
CA GLU A 123 9.52 18.68 -3.57
C GLU A 123 9.72 17.99 -4.92
N ARG A 124 10.89 18.16 -5.55
CA ARG A 124 11.25 17.45 -6.80
C ARG A 124 11.30 15.93 -6.64
N LEU A 125 11.46 15.40 -5.43
CA LEU A 125 11.47 13.97 -5.15
C LEU A 125 10.06 13.37 -5.02
N LEU A 126 9.01 14.18 -4.87
CA LEU A 126 7.65 13.70 -4.64
C LEU A 126 7.13 12.73 -5.72
N PRO A 127 7.40 12.94 -7.03
CA PRO A 127 7.01 11.97 -8.04
C PRO A 127 7.71 10.62 -7.89
N VAL A 128 9.01 10.63 -7.54
CA VAL A 128 9.79 9.40 -7.34
C VAL A 128 9.30 8.66 -6.10
N LEU A 129 9.03 9.36 -5.00
CA LEU A 129 8.42 8.77 -3.81
C LEU A 129 7.03 8.22 -4.10
N GLY A 130 6.21 8.91 -4.91
CA GLY A 130 4.91 8.42 -5.34
C GLY A 130 4.99 7.13 -6.15
N LEU A 131 5.95 7.02 -7.07
CA LEU A 131 6.23 5.77 -7.79
C LEU A 131 6.75 4.68 -6.84
N GLY A 132 7.59 5.03 -5.87
CA GLY A 132 8.04 4.11 -4.83
C GLY A 132 6.88 3.50 -4.04
N VAL A 133 5.92 4.34 -3.61
CA VAL A 133 4.69 3.87 -2.94
C VAL A 133 3.91 2.92 -3.84
N LEU A 134 3.68 3.26 -5.11
CA LEU A 134 2.95 2.40 -6.04
C LEU A 134 3.65 1.05 -6.23
N SER A 135 4.97 1.06 -6.45
CA SER A 135 5.77 -0.16 -6.62
C SER A 135 5.72 -1.03 -5.37
N LEU A 136 5.82 -0.43 -4.18
CA LEU A 136 5.75 -1.17 -2.92
C LEU A 136 4.35 -1.74 -2.67
N LEU A 137 3.29 -0.99 -2.94
CA LEU A 137 1.92 -1.51 -2.92
C LEU A 137 1.76 -2.71 -3.86
N PHE A 138 2.33 -2.64 -5.06
CA PHE A 138 2.30 -3.75 -6.01
C PHE A 138 3.06 -4.98 -5.49
N ILE A 139 4.25 -4.80 -4.92
CA ILE A 139 5.05 -5.90 -4.35
C ILE A 139 4.33 -6.52 -3.13
N THR A 140 3.78 -5.71 -2.23
CA THR A 140 3.01 -6.16 -1.06
C THR A 140 1.74 -6.92 -1.48
N TRP A 141 1.04 -6.44 -2.52
CA TRP A 141 -0.11 -7.13 -3.10
C TRP A 141 0.30 -8.46 -3.74
N LEU A 142 1.34 -8.45 -4.59
CA LEU A 142 1.79 -9.64 -5.32
C LEU A 142 2.28 -10.73 -4.35
N SER A 143 3.03 -10.33 -3.32
CA SER A 143 3.48 -11.26 -2.27
C SER A 143 2.31 -11.84 -1.46
N SER A 144 1.19 -11.14 -1.31
CA SER A 144 -0.04 -11.66 -0.68
C SER A 144 -0.87 -12.55 -1.60
N ALA A 145 -1.22 -12.04 -2.78
CA ALA A 145 -2.14 -12.68 -3.72
C ALA A 145 -1.48 -13.80 -4.55
N GLY A 146 -0.15 -13.82 -4.66
CA GLY A 146 0.59 -14.74 -5.52
C GLY A 146 0.30 -16.22 -5.25
N ALA A 147 0.00 -16.61 -4.01
CA ALA A 147 -0.34 -17.99 -3.65
C ALA A 147 -1.61 -18.45 -4.39
N PHE A 148 -2.60 -17.57 -4.41
CA PHE A 148 -3.89 -17.81 -5.03
C PHE A 148 -3.81 -17.77 -6.56
N LEU A 149 -2.90 -16.97 -7.13
CA LEU A 149 -2.72 -16.86 -8.59
C LEU A 149 -1.94 -18.03 -9.19
N VAL A 150 -1.04 -18.66 -8.42
CA VAL A 150 -0.24 -19.82 -8.88
C VAL A 150 -0.96 -21.16 -8.60
N GLY A 151 -2.13 -21.13 -7.96
CA GLY A 151 -2.92 -22.34 -7.67
C GLY A 151 -2.34 -23.21 -6.55
N ALA A 152 -1.45 -22.65 -5.72
CA ALA A 152 -0.97 -23.30 -4.50
C ALA A 152 -1.96 -22.98 -3.37
N GLY A 153 -3.09 -23.68 -3.37
CA GLY A 153 -4.11 -23.68 -2.34
C GLY A 153 -4.29 -25.08 -1.75
#